data_AF-A0A6M1E2L6-F1
#
_entry.id   AF-A0A6M1E2L6-F1
#
_cell.length_a   1.000
_cell.length_b   1.000
_cell.length_c   1.000
_cell.angle_alpha   90.00
_cell.angle_beta   90.00
_cell.angle_gamma   90.00
#
_symmetry.space_group_name_H-M   'P 1'
#
loop_
_entity.id
_entity.type
_entity.pdbx_description
1 polymer ?
#
loop_
_entity_poly.entity_id
_entity_poly.type
_entity_poly.pdbx_seq_one_letter_code
_entity_poly.pdbx_strand_id
1 'polypeptide(L)'
;MRYRFFSNVEVESGVIFALLHTSIFLLHSTILFAQPRPAYQEAFIPEGFTETKDVVFFELDKQGSQGTVEKVIDHYNKYIVGKKEGYDKIATKKSDLKDTEGNPFDWSLRMDIIHPEKPAKPRPVFFIVSTATKRNIHRHTPFQQTFAKRGYVTVIIDHAYSPLARIFGHHDAYYSLDDITGVKAYTAAIRYLRANAEKYSIDPDFIGGLGHSKGSYAITRLSDPTISENSDERFGKREPYGPQPYTGYASHIQVGYQSMGNGTRSSKKYVKDDYAPTITAVGKSDQYKHWDAWPNVVEAYSKDHDANWLGIPMLDRGHHMATGFQPDMGYIREEVVEKFFSSYLEPDLPPNILYVTPYNGRNNENVVAPDQPVIIHFAPQMDVPSVKESVMVVSQQTGEVIEGSWKVKRKDTYFIFTPKAGSFKHQGHYKVIIGSNVKSTRGIPLGKVQEHVFSISREHTPQP
;
A
#
# COMPACT_ATOMS: atom_id res chain seq x y z
N MET A 1 20.30 10.06 19.70
CA MET A 1 20.74 8.83 20.41
C MET A 1 22.08 8.39 19.84
N ARG A 2 23.12 8.28 20.69
CA ARG A 2 24.44 7.75 20.31
C ARG A 2 24.44 6.23 20.51
N TYR A 3 24.76 5.47 19.48
CA TYR A 3 25.04 4.04 19.60
C TYR A 3 26.53 3.84 19.90
N ARG A 4 26.86 3.17 21.02
CA ARG A 4 28.18 2.59 21.27
C ARG A 4 28.15 1.14 20.77
N PHE A 5 29.02 0.81 19.83
CA PHE A 5 29.37 -0.58 19.53
C PHE A 5 30.66 -0.91 20.28
N PHE A 6 30.63 -1.98 21.06
CA PHE A 6 31.83 -2.66 21.55
C PHE A 6 31.98 -3.95 20.75
N SER A 7 33.09 -4.10 20.05
CA SER A 7 33.63 -5.41 19.68
C SER A 7 35.15 -5.29 19.68
N ASN A 8 35.76 -5.76 20.78
CA ASN A 8 37.19 -6.00 20.87
C ASN A 8 37.50 -7.30 20.13
N VAL A 9 38.29 -7.22 19.06
CA VAL A 9 39.19 -8.30 18.63
C VAL A 9 40.45 -7.64 18.10
N GLU A 10 41.52 -7.70 18.89
CA GLU A 10 42.90 -7.48 18.45
C GLU A 10 43.39 -8.71 17.69
N VAL A 11 44.03 -8.52 16.54
CA VAL A 11 45.12 -9.39 16.07
C VAL A 11 46.15 -8.50 15.39
N GLU A 12 47.36 -8.47 15.96
CA GLU A 12 48.56 -7.80 15.45
C GLU A 12 49.29 -8.64 14.38
N SER A 13 50.02 -7.92 13.51
CA SER A 13 51.23 -8.31 12.75
C SER A 13 51.08 -9.41 11.68
N GLY A 14 51.73 -9.40 10.50
CA GLY A 14 52.76 -8.56 9.89
C GLY A 14 53.44 -9.39 8.77
N VAL A 15 54.15 -8.71 7.87
CA VAL A 15 55.15 -9.21 6.89
C VAL A 15 54.70 -9.47 5.44
N ILE A 16 55.43 -8.78 4.56
CA ILE A 16 55.49 -8.78 3.09
C ILE A 16 56.44 -9.90 2.61
N PHE A 17 56.10 -10.62 1.52
CA PHE A 17 57.08 -11.05 0.51
C PHE A 17 56.40 -11.36 -0.83
N ALA A 18 57.04 -10.92 -1.91
CA ALA A 18 56.65 -11.13 -3.30
C ALA A 18 57.31 -12.39 -3.89
N LEU A 19 56.64 -13.09 -4.82
CA LEU A 19 57.17 -13.50 -6.14
C LEU A 19 56.21 -14.43 -6.91
N LEU A 20 56.27 -14.29 -8.24
CA LEU A 20 55.56 -15.00 -9.30
C LEU A 20 55.58 -16.53 -9.16
N HIS A 21 54.51 -17.21 -9.60
CA HIS A 21 54.58 -18.18 -10.71
C HIS A 21 53.18 -18.59 -11.21
N THR A 22 53.11 -18.68 -12.52
CA THR A 22 52.04 -19.14 -13.41
C THR A 22 51.50 -20.52 -13.01
N SER A 23 50.18 -20.69 -12.95
CA SER A 23 49.51 -21.97 -13.28
C SER A 23 48.00 -21.83 -13.41
N ILE A 24 47.52 -22.44 -14.49
CA ILE A 24 46.15 -22.67 -14.94
C ILE A 24 45.30 -23.24 -13.79
N PHE A 25 44.16 -22.60 -13.47
CA PHE A 25 43.12 -23.21 -12.63
C PHE A 25 41.74 -23.05 -13.28
N LEU A 26 41.09 -24.20 -13.48
CA LEU A 26 39.71 -24.35 -13.88
C LEU A 26 38.79 -23.50 -12.98
N LEU A 27 37.87 -22.78 -13.62
CA LEU A 27 36.66 -22.21 -13.00
C LEU A 27 35.79 -23.34 -12.43
N HIS A 28 36.06 -23.72 -11.18
CA HIS A 28 35.04 -24.33 -10.32
C HIS A 28 34.20 -23.19 -9.76
N SER A 29 33.02 -23.01 -10.33
CA SER A 29 31.91 -22.25 -9.77
C SER A 29 31.52 -22.84 -8.42
N THR A 30 32.18 -22.39 -7.36
CA THR A 30 31.77 -22.67 -6.00
C THR A 30 30.51 -21.84 -5.76
N ILE A 31 29.37 -22.52 -5.88
CA ILE A 31 28.09 -22.07 -5.35
C ILE A 31 28.32 -21.89 -3.84
N LEU A 32 28.61 -20.66 -3.43
CA LEU A 32 28.51 -20.24 -2.05
C LEU A 32 27.03 -20.34 -1.69
N PHE A 33 26.64 -21.50 -1.16
CA PHE A 33 25.40 -21.65 -0.42
C PHE A 33 25.46 -20.62 0.70
N ALA A 34 24.75 -19.51 0.51
CA ALA A 34 24.47 -18.58 1.58
C ALA A 34 23.85 -19.40 2.71
N GLN A 35 24.56 -19.52 3.82
CA GLN A 35 24.05 -20.08 5.06
C GLN A 35 22.66 -19.48 5.30
N PRO A 36 21.63 -20.29 5.64
CA PRO A 36 20.31 -19.76 5.94
C PRO A 36 20.47 -18.71 7.03
N ARG A 37 20.17 -17.46 6.72
CA ARG A 37 20.17 -16.39 7.71
C ARG A 37 19.25 -16.85 8.85
N PRO A 38 19.64 -16.73 10.13
CA PRO A 38 18.76 -17.05 11.23
C PRO A 38 17.42 -16.34 11.03
N ALA A 39 16.33 -17.04 11.25
CA ALA A 39 14.98 -16.51 11.09
C ALA A 39 14.86 -15.27 12.00
N TYR A 40 14.90 -14.07 11.40
CA TYR A 40 14.65 -12.84 12.14
C TYR A 40 13.21 -12.89 12.62
N GLN A 41 13.06 -13.19 13.92
CA GLN A 41 11.83 -13.68 14.53
C GLN A 41 11.20 -12.71 15.51
N GLU A 42 11.64 -11.47 15.54
CA GLU A 42 10.98 -10.47 16.33
C GLU A 42 10.59 -9.29 15.50
N ALA A 43 9.42 -8.86 15.85
CA ALA A 43 8.70 -7.96 15.10
C ALA A 43 8.95 -6.62 15.88
N PHE A 44 8.84 -5.43 15.28
CA PHE A 44 8.83 -4.14 15.99
C PHE A 44 7.51 -3.83 16.71
N ILE A 45 7.49 -3.91 18.05
CA ILE A 45 6.41 -3.38 18.91
C ILE A 45 6.99 -2.09 19.54
N PRO A 46 6.35 -0.93 19.35
CA PRO A 46 6.80 0.30 20.00
C PRO A 46 6.76 0.18 21.54
N GLU A 47 7.60 0.95 22.23
CA GLU A 47 7.53 1.05 23.68
C GLU A 47 6.13 1.49 24.14
N GLY A 48 5.57 0.82 25.15
CA GLY A 48 4.23 1.08 25.66
C GLY A 48 3.09 0.50 24.81
N PHE A 49 3.40 -0.32 23.80
CA PHE A 49 2.43 -1.09 23.03
C PHE A 49 2.51 -2.58 23.38
N THR A 50 1.38 -3.27 23.17
CA THR A 50 1.24 -4.71 23.30
C THR A 50 0.59 -5.30 22.05
N GLU A 51 0.57 -6.63 21.95
CA GLU A 51 0.04 -7.37 20.81
C GLU A 51 -1.06 -8.34 21.27
N THR A 52 -2.28 -8.13 20.76
CA THR A 52 -3.39 -9.08 20.90
C THR A 52 -3.48 -9.92 19.63
N LYS A 53 -3.28 -11.23 19.75
CA LYS A 53 -3.28 -12.19 18.63
C LYS A 53 -4.59 -12.94 18.48
N ASP A 54 -4.81 -13.47 17.29
CA ASP A 54 -5.84 -14.46 16.97
C ASP A 54 -7.27 -14.02 17.30
N VAL A 55 -7.52 -12.72 17.19
CA VAL A 55 -8.83 -12.12 17.43
C VAL A 55 -9.77 -12.53 16.31
N VAL A 56 -10.74 -13.41 16.60
CA VAL A 56 -11.76 -13.82 15.64
C VAL A 56 -12.73 -12.67 15.36
N PHE A 57 -12.83 -12.27 14.09
CA PHE A 57 -13.75 -11.22 13.67
C PHE A 57 -14.84 -11.71 12.72
N PHE A 58 -14.65 -12.88 12.10
CA PHE A 58 -15.62 -13.45 11.16
C PHE A 58 -15.52 -14.98 11.13
N GLU A 59 -16.66 -15.65 10.99
CA GLU A 59 -16.78 -17.10 10.92
C GLU A 59 -17.42 -17.49 9.59
N LEU A 60 -16.64 -18.06 8.67
CA LEU A 60 -17.06 -18.30 7.28
C LEU A 60 -18.31 -19.19 7.17
N ASP A 61 -18.43 -20.19 8.05
CA ASP A 61 -19.53 -21.16 8.07
C ASP A 61 -20.78 -20.67 8.80
N LYS A 62 -20.70 -19.57 9.54
CA LYS A 62 -21.83 -18.98 10.30
C LYS A 62 -22.31 -17.67 9.70
N GLN A 63 -21.37 -16.85 9.21
CA GLN A 63 -21.60 -15.48 8.79
C GLN A 63 -21.31 -15.27 7.30
N GLY A 64 -20.74 -16.28 6.62
CA GLY A 64 -20.51 -16.23 5.19
C GLY A 64 -21.80 -16.17 4.37
N SER A 65 -21.68 -15.88 3.09
CA SER A 65 -22.80 -16.01 2.15
C SER A 65 -23.22 -17.47 2.00
N GLN A 66 -24.52 -17.72 1.75
CA GLN A 66 -25.00 -19.03 1.32
C GLN A 66 -24.16 -19.53 0.13
N GLY A 67 -23.85 -20.82 0.08
CA GLY A 67 -22.93 -21.39 -0.91
C GLY A 67 -21.46 -21.40 -0.48
N THR A 68 -21.07 -20.74 0.61
CA THR A 68 -19.67 -20.72 1.07
C THR A 68 -19.18 -22.11 1.47
N VAL A 69 -19.95 -22.82 2.30
CA VAL A 69 -19.60 -24.18 2.74
C VAL A 69 -19.62 -25.15 1.56
N GLU A 70 -20.63 -25.05 0.70
CA GLU A 70 -20.80 -25.87 -0.50
C GLU A 70 -19.63 -25.70 -1.46
N LYS A 71 -19.18 -24.47 -1.68
CA LYS A 71 -18.00 -24.18 -2.52
C LYS A 71 -16.73 -24.81 -1.93
N VAL A 72 -16.55 -24.75 -0.61
CA VAL A 72 -15.40 -25.39 0.05
C VAL A 72 -15.47 -26.91 -0.07
N ILE A 73 -16.65 -27.52 0.08
CA ILE A 73 -16.85 -28.96 -0.12
C ILE A 73 -16.56 -29.36 -1.57
N ASP A 74 -17.09 -28.62 -2.55
CA ASP A 74 -16.83 -28.85 -3.98
C ASP A 74 -15.32 -28.78 -4.27
N HIS A 75 -14.65 -27.72 -3.81
CA HIS A 75 -13.21 -27.57 -3.98
C HIS A 75 -12.42 -28.69 -3.28
N TYR A 76 -12.82 -29.12 -2.09
CA TYR A 76 -12.19 -30.23 -1.38
C TYR A 76 -12.30 -31.53 -2.19
N ASN A 77 -13.52 -31.89 -2.62
CA ASN A 77 -13.76 -33.09 -3.42
C ASN A 77 -13.01 -33.05 -4.76
N LYS A 78 -12.95 -31.88 -5.39
CA LYS A 78 -12.31 -31.72 -6.69
C LYS A 78 -10.80 -31.71 -6.64
N TYR A 79 -10.20 -31.10 -5.62
CA TYR A 79 -8.75 -30.80 -5.61
C TYR A 79 -7.95 -31.55 -4.54
N ILE A 80 -8.60 -32.11 -3.52
CA ILE A 80 -7.93 -32.79 -2.40
C ILE A 80 -8.21 -34.29 -2.43
N VAL A 81 -9.47 -34.71 -2.58
CA VAL A 81 -9.85 -36.12 -2.49
C VAL A 81 -9.13 -36.98 -3.54
N GLY A 82 -8.43 -38.03 -3.08
CA GLY A 82 -7.62 -38.93 -3.90
C GLY A 82 -6.35 -38.29 -4.50
N LYS A 83 -6.04 -37.03 -4.14
CA LYS A 83 -4.88 -36.26 -4.63
C LYS A 83 -3.91 -35.91 -3.51
N LYS A 84 -4.33 -36.01 -2.26
CA LYS A 84 -3.52 -35.79 -1.06
C LYS A 84 -3.60 -37.02 -0.17
N GLU A 85 -2.44 -37.48 0.28
CA GLU A 85 -2.32 -38.62 1.17
C GLU A 85 -3.18 -38.42 2.43
N GLY A 86 -3.95 -39.44 2.80
CA GLY A 86 -4.86 -39.41 3.95
C GLY A 86 -6.24 -38.81 3.66
N TYR A 87 -6.53 -38.34 2.45
CA TYR A 87 -7.79 -37.71 2.06
C TYR A 87 -8.46 -38.44 0.89
N ASP A 88 -9.10 -39.58 1.15
CA ASP A 88 -9.74 -40.40 0.09
C ASP A 88 -11.28 -40.38 0.13
N LYS A 89 -11.86 -39.74 1.16
CA LYS A 89 -13.31 -39.71 1.35
C LYS A 89 -13.91 -38.44 0.79
N ILE A 90 -14.95 -38.61 -0.04
CA ILE A 90 -15.80 -37.51 -0.52
C ILE A 90 -16.52 -36.89 0.68
N ALA A 91 -16.45 -35.56 0.78
CA ALA A 91 -17.23 -34.77 1.72
C ALA A 91 -18.60 -34.44 1.12
N THR A 92 -19.66 -34.61 1.90
CA THR A 92 -21.05 -34.27 1.52
C THR A 92 -21.64 -33.17 2.40
N LYS A 93 -21.02 -32.93 3.56
CA LYS A 93 -21.42 -31.91 4.54
C LYS A 93 -20.19 -31.36 5.27
N LYS A 94 -20.36 -30.21 5.93
CA LYS A 94 -19.29 -29.52 6.67
C LYS A 94 -18.55 -30.44 7.66
N SER A 95 -19.27 -31.31 8.37
CA SER A 95 -18.68 -32.20 9.38
C SER A 95 -17.73 -33.25 8.82
N ASP A 96 -17.73 -33.46 7.49
CA ASP A 96 -16.82 -34.39 6.82
C ASP A 96 -15.45 -33.76 6.54
N LEU A 97 -15.36 -32.42 6.62
CA LEU A 97 -14.13 -31.65 6.39
C LEU A 97 -13.29 -31.64 7.67
N LYS A 98 -12.42 -32.64 7.76
CA LYS A 98 -11.51 -32.86 8.89
C LYS A 98 -10.09 -33.11 8.39
N ASP A 99 -9.10 -32.75 9.20
CA ASP A 99 -7.70 -33.09 8.90
C ASP A 99 -7.42 -34.58 9.13
N THR A 100 -6.18 -35.01 8.88
CA THR A 100 -5.74 -36.40 9.05
C THR A 100 -5.79 -36.88 10.50
N GLU A 101 -5.86 -35.97 11.47
CA GLU A 101 -5.99 -36.27 12.90
C GLU A 101 -7.46 -36.32 13.34
N GLY A 102 -8.40 -35.98 12.43
CA GLY A 102 -9.83 -35.96 12.69
C GLY A 102 -10.34 -34.64 13.29
N ASN A 103 -9.48 -33.62 13.41
CA ASN A 103 -9.90 -32.30 13.85
C ASN A 103 -10.71 -31.60 12.74
N PRO A 104 -11.78 -30.86 13.08
CA PRO A 104 -12.54 -30.11 12.09
C PRO A 104 -11.67 -29.01 11.46
N PHE A 105 -11.89 -28.72 10.18
CA PHE A 105 -11.25 -27.57 9.53
C PHE A 105 -11.59 -26.25 10.24
N ASP A 106 -10.65 -25.31 10.23
CA ASP A 106 -10.78 -23.99 10.86
C ASP A 106 -11.44 -22.97 9.90
N TRP A 107 -12.62 -22.48 10.30
CA TRP A 107 -13.46 -21.57 9.50
C TRP A 107 -13.35 -20.10 9.92
N SER A 108 -12.56 -19.79 10.95
CA SER A 108 -12.52 -18.45 11.52
C SER A 108 -11.52 -17.56 10.82
N LEU A 109 -11.92 -16.37 10.42
CA LEU A 109 -11.02 -15.29 10.03
C LEU A 109 -10.65 -14.48 11.27
N ARG A 110 -9.34 -14.22 11.41
CA ARG A 110 -8.73 -13.63 12.59
C ARG A 110 -7.88 -12.42 12.22
N MET A 111 -7.63 -11.58 13.21
CA MET A 111 -6.71 -10.46 13.13
C MET A 111 -5.76 -10.42 14.31
N ASP A 112 -4.60 -9.80 14.08
CA ASP A 112 -3.62 -9.47 15.12
C ASP A 112 -3.52 -7.95 15.23
N ILE A 113 -3.52 -7.43 16.45
CA ILE A 113 -3.62 -6.00 16.74
C ILE A 113 -2.46 -5.59 17.66
N ILE A 114 -1.61 -4.68 17.18
CA ILE A 114 -0.59 -4.01 18.00
C ILE A 114 -1.15 -2.65 18.41
N HIS A 115 -1.32 -2.43 19.71
CA HIS A 115 -2.00 -1.25 20.27
C HIS A 115 -1.35 -0.78 21.57
N PRO A 116 -1.56 0.49 21.98
CA PRO A 116 -1.07 0.99 23.27
C PRO A 116 -1.61 0.16 24.44
N GLU A 117 -0.79 -0.09 25.46
CA GLU A 117 -1.24 -0.66 26.74
C GLU A 117 -2.01 0.36 27.58
N LYS A 118 -1.54 1.61 27.56
CA LYS A 118 -2.12 2.75 28.31
C LYS A 118 -2.12 3.98 27.39
N PRO A 119 -3.16 4.18 26.57
CA PRO A 119 -3.19 5.30 25.65
C PRO A 119 -3.34 6.63 26.40
N ALA A 120 -2.57 7.64 26.02
CA ALA A 120 -2.87 9.02 26.41
C ALA A 120 -4.08 9.59 25.63
N LYS A 121 -4.34 9.06 24.43
CA LYS A 121 -5.47 9.39 23.56
C LYS A 121 -5.71 8.28 22.53
N PRO A 122 -6.93 8.17 21.95
CA PRO A 122 -7.20 7.34 20.78
C PRO A 122 -6.21 7.59 19.64
N ARG A 123 -5.91 6.54 18.87
CA ARG A 123 -4.89 6.54 17.82
C ARG A 123 -5.46 6.07 16.48
N PRO A 124 -5.02 6.64 15.36
CA PRO A 124 -5.40 6.14 14.04
C PRO A 124 -4.93 4.70 13.82
N VAL A 125 -5.63 3.99 12.95
CA VAL A 125 -5.35 2.61 12.56
C VAL A 125 -4.69 2.57 11.19
N PHE A 126 -3.61 1.79 11.08
CA PHE A 126 -3.08 1.31 9.81
C PHE A 126 -3.19 -0.21 9.75
N PHE A 127 -4.09 -0.73 8.91
CA PHE A 127 -4.25 -2.18 8.75
C PHE A 127 -3.70 -2.69 7.42
N ILE A 128 -3.26 -3.95 7.42
CA ILE A 128 -2.85 -4.69 6.23
C ILE A 128 -3.72 -5.93 6.09
N VAL A 129 -4.10 -6.26 4.87
CA VAL A 129 -4.72 -7.56 4.55
C VAL A 129 -3.63 -8.57 4.22
N SER A 130 -3.59 -9.67 4.97
CA SER A 130 -2.57 -10.71 4.83
C SER A 130 -2.55 -11.29 3.42
N THR A 131 -1.37 -11.59 2.89
CA THR A 131 -1.19 -12.31 1.62
C THR A 131 -0.70 -13.74 1.80
N ALA A 132 -0.45 -14.14 3.06
CA ALA A 132 -0.09 -15.49 3.47
C ALA A 132 -1.19 -16.14 4.33
N THR A 133 -1.35 -17.46 4.18
CA THR A 133 -2.38 -18.27 4.88
C THR A 133 -2.12 -18.41 6.37
N LYS A 134 -0.85 -18.34 6.79
CA LYS A 134 -0.47 -18.08 8.17
C LYS A 134 -0.32 -16.57 8.31
N ARG A 135 -0.99 -15.98 9.29
CA ARG A 135 -0.65 -14.64 9.81
C ARG A 135 0.67 -14.74 10.56
N ASN A 136 1.73 -15.04 9.83
CA ASN A 136 3.05 -14.90 10.37
C ASN A 136 3.36 -13.41 10.37
N ILE A 137 3.42 -12.86 11.58
CA ILE A 137 3.91 -11.52 11.88
C ILE A 137 5.44 -11.50 11.66
N HIS A 138 5.90 -11.92 10.49
CA HIS A 138 7.15 -11.40 9.95
C HIS A 138 6.82 -9.97 9.51
N ARG A 139 6.63 -9.08 10.51
CA ARG A 139 6.68 -7.62 10.36
C ARG A 139 7.82 -7.37 9.39
N HIS A 140 7.60 -6.68 8.28
CA HIS A 140 8.59 -5.85 7.57
C HIS A 140 8.04 -5.40 6.19
N THR A 141 6.73 -5.15 6.01
CA THR A 141 6.48 -4.09 5.01
C THR A 141 7.08 -2.82 5.63
N PRO A 142 7.94 -2.08 4.91
CA PRO A 142 8.48 -0.83 5.44
C PRO A 142 7.35 0.09 5.92
N PHE A 143 6.20 0.05 5.25
CA PHE A 143 4.99 0.78 5.64
C PHE A 143 4.51 0.45 7.06
N GLN A 144 4.27 -0.83 7.40
CA GLN A 144 3.76 -1.18 8.73
C GLN A 144 4.69 -0.69 9.86
N GLN A 145 6.00 -0.83 9.64
CA GLN A 145 6.99 -0.36 10.61
C GLN A 145 6.95 1.16 10.76
N THR A 146 6.80 1.89 9.65
CA THR A 146 6.70 3.35 9.67
C THR A 146 5.50 3.80 10.50
N PHE A 147 4.31 3.22 10.29
CA PHE A 147 3.13 3.59 11.08
C PHE A 147 3.21 3.14 12.55
N ALA A 148 3.75 1.95 12.82
CA ALA A 148 4.00 1.51 14.19
C ALA A 148 4.94 2.49 14.93
N LYS A 149 6.04 2.92 14.31
CA LYS A 149 6.98 3.89 14.88
C LYS A 149 6.36 5.27 15.14
N ARG A 150 5.33 5.65 14.37
CA ARG A 150 4.54 6.87 14.59
C ARG A 150 3.47 6.72 15.69
N GLY A 151 3.34 5.53 16.28
CA GLY A 151 2.40 5.26 17.36
C GLY A 151 0.97 4.99 16.89
N TYR A 152 0.80 4.50 15.65
CA TYR A 152 -0.49 4.03 15.15
C TYR A 152 -0.83 2.67 15.77
N VAL A 153 -2.12 2.39 15.92
CA VAL A 153 -2.57 1.01 16.08
C VAL A 153 -2.33 0.31 14.74
N THR A 154 -1.60 -0.80 14.75
CA THR A 154 -1.37 -1.57 13.52
C THR A 154 -2.08 -2.90 13.59
N VAL A 155 -2.75 -3.26 12.49
CA VAL A 155 -3.59 -4.46 12.42
C VAL A 155 -3.20 -5.29 11.21
N ILE A 156 -3.14 -6.61 11.37
CA ILE A 156 -3.10 -7.52 10.23
C ILE A 156 -4.40 -8.31 10.26
N ILE A 157 -5.22 -8.18 9.21
CA ILE A 157 -6.45 -8.95 9.06
C ILE A 157 -6.22 -10.10 8.08
N ASP A 158 -6.87 -11.22 8.33
CA ASP A 158 -6.94 -12.30 7.36
C ASP A 158 -7.52 -11.84 6.03
N HIS A 159 -6.91 -12.31 4.94
CA HIS A 159 -7.62 -12.48 3.68
C HIS A 159 -8.78 -13.45 3.88
N ALA A 160 -9.83 -13.36 3.07
CA ALA A 160 -10.94 -14.32 3.04
C ALA A 160 -10.48 -15.68 2.47
N TYR A 161 -9.56 -16.35 3.17
CA TYR A 161 -9.00 -17.64 2.79
C TYR A 161 -10.04 -18.73 2.91
N SER A 162 -10.02 -19.67 1.98
CA SER A 162 -10.66 -20.96 2.18
C SER A 162 -9.96 -21.72 3.31
N PRO A 163 -10.69 -22.46 4.18
CA PRO A 163 -10.08 -23.36 5.16
C PRO A 163 -9.08 -24.33 4.54
N LEU A 164 -9.32 -24.75 3.28
CA LEU A 164 -8.40 -25.61 2.53
C LEU A 164 -7.00 -24.99 2.39
N ALA A 165 -6.92 -23.68 2.21
CA ALA A 165 -5.65 -23.00 1.99
C ALA A 165 -4.74 -23.03 3.23
N ARG A 166 -5.32 -23.09 4.43
CA ARG A 166 -4.58 -23.15 5.69
C ARG A 166 -3.95 -24.53 5.93
N ILE A 167 -4.62 -25.58 5.45
CA ILE A 167 -4.21 -26.97 5.66
C ILE A 167 -3.31 -27.44 4.52
N PHE A 168 -3.71 -27.19 3.28
CA PHE A 168 -3.04 -27.72 2.08
C PHE A 168 -2.11 -26.73 1.39
N GLY A 169 -2.03 -25.51 1.91
CA GLY A 169 -1.23 -24.43 1.33
C GLY A 169 -1.93 -23.68 0.20
N HIS A 170 -1.17 -22.84 -0.48
CA HIS A 170 -1.68 -21.95 -1.50
C HIS A 170 -1.87 -22.67 -2.85
N HIS A 171 -3.08 -22.63 -3.39
CA HIS A 171 -3.39 -23.10 -4.74
C HIS A 171 -4.42 -22.20 -5.40
N ASP A 172 -4.18 -21.76 -6.64
CA ASP A 172 -4.97 -20.74 -7.34
C ASP A 172 -6.47 -21.08 -7.41
N ALA A 173 -6.81 -22.36 -7.56
CA ALA A 173 -8.20 -22.80 -7.70
C ALA A 173 -9.06 -22.64 -6.45
N TYR A 174 -8.49 -22.62 -5.24
CA TYR A 174 -9.27 -22.70 -4.00
C TYR A 174 -8.78 -21.84 -2.86
N TYR A 175 -7.74 -21.01 -3.03
CA TYR A 175 -7.19 -20.28 -1.90
C TYR A 175 -8.12 -19.19 -1.34
N SER A 176 -8.90 -18.51 -2.18
CA SER A 176 -9.71 -17.34 -1.80
C SER A 176 -11.20 -17.62 -1.93
N LEU A 177 -11.96 -16.98 -1.05
CA LEU A 177 -13.42 -16.89 -1.06
C LEU A 177 -13.90 -15.45 -1.29
N ASP A 178 -13.05 -14.58 -1.83
CA ASP A 178 -13.38 -13.16 -2.10
C ASP A 178 -14.67 -13.00 -2.90
N ASP A 179 -14.83 -13.85 -3.92
CA ASP A 179 -15.90 -13.80 -4.89
C ASP A 179 -17.28 -14.16 -4.32
N ILE A 180 -17.33 -14.81 -3.16
CA ILE A 180 -18.57 -15.22 -2.51
C ILE A 180 -18.81 -14.53 -1.17
N THR A 181 -17.78 -14.32 -0.35
CA THR A 181 -17.93 -13.81 1.01
C THR A 181 -16.88 -12.78 1.43
N GLY A 182 -15.99 -12.35 0.51
CA GLY A 182 -14.92 -11.41 0.81
C GLY A 182 -15.44 -10.09 1.38
N VAL A 183 -16.39 -9.45 0.70
CA VAL A 183 -16.97 -8.17 1.15
C VAL A 183 -17.55 -8.26 2.57
N LYS A 184 -18.28 -9.34 2.87
CA LYS A 184 -18.83 -9.59 4.22
C LYS A 184 -17.71 -9.70 5.26
N ALA A 185 -16.69 -10.50 4.99
CA ALA A 185 -15.54 -10.66 5.87
C ALA A 185 -14.79 -9.34 6.11
N TYR A 186 -14.40 -8.62 5.06
CA TYR A 186 -13.61 -7.39 5.21
C TYR A 186 -14.40 -6.28 5.89
N THR A 187 -15.68 -6.13 5.58
CA THR A 187 -16.52 -5.14 6.28
C THR A 187 -16.70 -5.50 7.75
N ALA A 188 -16.83 -6.79 8.09
CA ALA A 188 -16.87 -7.24 9.49
C ALA A 188 -15.58 -6.91 10.24
N ALA A 189 -14.41 -7.02 9.61
CA ALA A 189 -13.14 -6.66 10.23
C ALA A 189 -13.09 -5.17 10.63
N ILE A 190 -13.50 -4.27 9.75
CA ILE A 190 -13.51 -2.82 10.05
C ILE A 190 -14.56 -2.49 11.12
N ARG A 191 -15.73 -3.12 11.06
CA ARG A 191 -16.76 -2.94 12.09
C ARG A 191 -16.30 -3.47 13.45
N TYR A 192 -15.57 -4.59 13.49
CA TYR A 192 -14.97 -5.12 14.70
C TYR A 192 -14.03 -4.09 15.34
N LEU A 193 -13.14 -3.48 14.55
CA LEU A 193 -12.21 -2.46 15.04
C LEU A 193 -12.95 -1.25 15.64
N ARG A 194 -13.99 -0.76 14.97
CA ARG A 194 -14.83 0.33 15.48
C ARG A 194 -15.60 -0.06 16.74
N ALA A 195 -16.17 -1.27 16.77
CA ALA A 195 -16.91 -1.79 17.92
C ALA A 195 -16.04 -1.97 19.16
N ASN A 196 -14.75 -2.21 18.98
CA ASN A 196 -13.78 -2.42 20.04
C ASN A 196 -12.78 -1.25 20.14
N ALA A 197 -13.17 -0.05 19.69
CA ALA A 197 -12.24 1.05 19.58
C ALA A 197 -11.65 1.45 20.93
N GLU A 198 -12.46 1.53 21.99
CA GLU A 198 -12.03 1.79 23.35
C GLU A 198 -11.02 0.74 23.85
N LYS A 199 -11.33 -0.55 23.65
CA LYS A 199 -10.49 -1.68 24.08
C LYS A 199 -9.07 -1.61 23.49
N TYR A 200 -8.94 -1.18 22.24
CA TYR A 200 -7.67 -1.14 21.52
C TYR A 200 -7.12 0.28 21.36
N SER A 201 -7.69 1.27 22.06
CA SER A 201 -7.26 2.68 21.96
C SER A 201 -7.30 3.25 20.54
N ILE A 202 -8.25 2.80 19.74
CA ILE A 202 -8.43 3.19 18.34
C ILE A 202 -9.26 4.47 18.29
N ASP A 203 -8.86 5.38 17.40
CA ASP A 203 -9.75 6.41 16.89
C ASP A 203 -10.60 5.80 15.75
N PRO A 204 -11.92 5.60 15.95
CA PRO A 204 -12.76 4.88 14.99
C PRO A 204 -12.99 5.63 13.67
N ASP A 205 -12.67 6.93 13.63
CA ASP A 205 -12.87 7.80 12.48
C ASP A 205 -11.63 7.85 11.57
N PHE A 206 -10.49 7.30 11.99
CA PHE A 206 -9.24 7.31 11.23
C PHE A 206 -8.68 5.90 11.04
N ILE A 207 -9.23 5.17 10.08
CA ILE A 207 -8.81 3.82 9.70
C ILE A 207 -8.33 3.82 8.24
N GLY A 208 -7.03 3.55 8.04
CA GLY A 208 -6.41 3.40 6.72
C GLY A 208 -5.97 1.98 6.46
N GLY A 209 -6.04 1.54 5.20
CA GLY A 209 -5.83 0.15 4.83
C GLY A 209 -4.85 -0.07 3.67
N LEU A 210 -4.08 -1.15 3.74
CA LEU A 210 -3.16 -1.59 2.70
C LEU A 210 -3.47 -3.01 2.21
N GLY A 211 -3.51 -3.16 0.89
CA GLY A 211 -3.75 -4.41 0.20
C GLY A 211 -2.77 -4.60 -0.94
N HIS A 212 -1.93 -5.62 -0.83
CA HIS A 212 -1.02 -6.06 -1.89
C HIS A 212 -1.47 -7.41 -2.41
N SER A 213 -1.29 -7.68 -3.70
CA SER A 213 -1.68 -8.95 -4.30
C SER A 213 -3.17 -9.24 -4.01
N LYS A 214 -3.46 -10.42 -3.51
CA LYS A 214 -4.79 -10.88 -3.03
C LYS A 214 -5.50 -9.85 -2.14
N GLY A 215 -4.76 -9.23 -1.22
CA GLY A 215 -5.32 -8.25 -0.28
C GLY A 215 -5.78 -6.94 -0.93
N SER A 216 -5.38 -6.65 -2.18
CA SER A 216 -5.85 -5.46 -2.89
C SER A 216 -7.37 -5.45 -3.07
N TYR A 217 -8.01 -6.62 -3.23
CA TYR A 217 -9.45 -6.71 -3.38
C TYR A 217 -10.17 -6.13 -2.16
N ALA A 218 -9.72 -6.48 -0.95
CA ALA A 218 -10.29 -5.98 0.29
C ALA A 218 -10.26 -4.44 0.35
N ILE A 219 -9.12 -3.82 0.06
CA ILE A 219 -9.00 -2.36 0.08
C ILE A 219 -9.87 -1.74 -1.00
N THR A 220 -9.89 -2.31 -2.20
CA THR A 220 -10.76 -1.80 -3.28
C THR A 220 -12.24 -1.80 -2.89
N ARG A 221 -12.68 -2.81 -2.14
CA ARG A 221 -14.07 -2.87 -1.66
C ARG A 221 -14.31 -1.95 -0.47
N LEU A 222 -13.37 -1.86 0.47
CA LEU A 222 -13.51 -1.01 1.66
C LEU A 222 -13.43 0.49 1.37
N SER A 223 -12.76 0.87 0.27
CA SER A 223 -12.71 2.25 -0.24
C SER A 223 -13.99 2.69 -0.96
N ASP A 224 -14.88 1.75 -1.32
CA ASP A 224 -16.18 2.07 -1.92
C ASP A 224 -17.12 2.65 -0.84
N PRO A 225 -17.58 3.89 -0.98
CA PRO A 225 -18.39 4.56 0.03
C PRO A 225 -19.77 3.91 0.19
N THR A 226 -20.27 3.29 -0.88
CA THR A 226 -21.55 2.56 -0.88
C THR A 226 -21.40 1.11 -0.38
N ILE A 227 -20.23 0.68 0.09
CA ILE A 227 -20.01 -0.69 0.58
C ILE A 227 -20.93 -1.05 1.76
N SER A 228 -21.50 -0.03 2.41
CA SER A 228 -22.46 -0.15 3.51
C SER A 228 -23.94 -0.15 3.05
N GLU A 229 -24.21 0.03 1.76
CA GLU A 229 -25.53 -0.09 1.16
C GLU A 229 -25.83 -1.56 0.81
N ASN A 230 -27.11 -1.92 0.73
CA ASN A 230 -27.51 -3.23 0.25
C ASN A 230 -27.32 -3.27 -1.27
N SER A 231 -26.26 -3.94 -1.73
CA SER A 231 -26.01 -4.15 -3.16
C SER A 231 -26.01 -5.62 -3.51
N ASP A 232 -26.33 -5.91 -4.77
CA ASP A 232 -26.20 -7.25 -5.38
C ASP A 232 -24.78 -7.81 -5.25
N GLU A 233 -23.76 -6.98 -4.99
CA GLU A 233 -22.39 -7.43 -4.79
C GLU A 233 -22.03 -7.71 -3.32
N ARG A 234 -22.76 -7.09 -2.38
CA ARG A 234 -22.61 -7.35 -0.95
C ARG A 234 -23.33 -8.65 -0.55
N PHE A 235 -24.39 -9.00 -1.27
CA PHE A 235 -25.26 -10.14 -0.95
C PHE A 235 -25.58 -11.09 -2.10
N GLY A 236 -25.26 -10.78 -3.36
CA GLY A 236 -25.32 -11.72 -4.49
C GLY A 236 -26.50 -12.67 -4.52
N LYS A 237 -27.77 -12.23 -4.37
CA LYS A 237 -28.96 -13.12 -4.26
C LYS A 237 -28.82 -14.30 -3.25
N ARG A 238 -27.78 -14.30 -2.41
CA ARG A 238 -27.36 -15.38 -1.53
C ARG A 238 -27.34 -14.78 -0.13
N GLU A 239 -28.47 -14.98 0.54
CA GLU A 239 -28.66 -14.63 1.93
C GLU A 239 -27.46 -15.12 2.77
N PRO A 240 -27.02 -14.35 3.78
CA PRO A 240 -25.98 -14.85 4.67
C PRO A 240 -26.49 -16.09 5.43
N TYR A 241 -25.58 -16.99 5.81
CA TYR A 241 -25.90 -18.12 6.69
C TYR A 241 -26.49 -17.67 8.04
N GLY A 242 -26.13 -16.46 8.47
CA GLY A 242 -26.56 -15.85 9.72
C GLY A 242 -26.32 -14.34 9.74
N PRO A 243 -26.67 -13.63 10.83
CA PRO A 243 -26.51 -12.18 10.90
C PRO A 243 -25.05 -11.77 10.71
N GLN A 244 -24.81 -10.69 9.97
CA GLN A 244 -23.49 -10.07 9.90
C GLN A 244 -23.10 -9.53 11.27
N PRO A 245 -21.84 -9.70 11.71
CA PRO A 245 -21.42 -9.17 13.00
C PRO A 245 -21.24 -7.64 12.95
N TYR A 246 -21.46 -6.99 14.09
CA TYR A 246 -21.19 -5.56 14.33
C TYR A 246 -21.89 -4.58 13.38
N THR A 247 -23.08 -4.91 12.87
CA THR A 247 -23.80 -4.11 11.84
C THR A 247 -24.13 -2.67 12.23
N GLY A 248 -24.11 -2.33 13.53
CA GLY A 248 -24.28 -0.96 14.02
C GLY A 248 -23.08 -0.03 13.75
N TYR A 249 -21.96 -0.56 13.25
CA TYR A 249 -20.75 0.21 12.96
C TYR A 249 -20.53 0.37 11.46
N ALA A 250 -19.92 1.48 11.07
CA ALA A 250 -19.54 1.73 9.68
C ALA A 250 -18.42 0.77 9.23
N SER A 251 -18.30 0.54 7.92
CA SER A 251 -17.24 -0.31 7.35
C SER A 251 -16.33 0.38 6.34
N HIS A 252 -16.52 1.67 6.07
CA HIS A 252 -15.66 2.43 5.15
C HIS A 252 -14.30 2.71 5.78
N ILE A 253 -13.28 2.98 4.96
CA ILE A 253 -11.95 3.41 5.37
C ILE A 253 -11.67 4.83 4.87
N GLN A 254 -10.77 5.54 5.54
CA GLN A 254 -10.44 6.93 5.22
C GLN A 254 -9.39 7.05 4.11
N VAL A 255 -8.52 6.05 3.96
CA VAL A 255 -7.45 6.05 2.95
C VAL A 255 -7.05 4.62 2.60
N GLY A 256 -6.78 4.38 1.31
CA GLY A 256 -6.44 3.06 0.79
C GLY A 256 -5.08 2.99 0.08
N TYR A 257 -4.44 1.83 0.14
CA TYR A 257 -3.33 1.44 -0.74
C TYR A 257 -3.68 0.12 -1.43
N GLN A 258 -3.63 0.11 -2.75
CA GLN A 258 -3.98 -1.04 -3.58
C GLN A 258 -2.82 -1.36 -4.52
N SER A 259 -2.37 -2.62 -4.58
CA SER A 259 -1.29 -2.97 -5.51
C SER A 259 -1.38 -4.38 -6.04
N MET A 260 -1.21 -4.51 -7.36
CA MET A 260 -1.07 -5.76 -8.13
C MET A 260 -2.01 -6.91 -7.71
N GLY A 261 -3.32 -6.70 -7.73
CA GLY A 261 -4.27 -7.79 -7.49
C GLY A 261 -5.67 -7.56 -8.06
N ASN A 262 -6.64 -8.39 -7.66
CA ASN A 262 -8.00 -8.36 -8.21
C ASN A 262 -8.69 -7.01 -8.00
N GLY A 263 -8.38 -6.31 -6.91
CA GLY A 263 -8.86 -4.95 -6.68
C GLY A 263 -8.46 -4.01 -7.81
N THR A 264 -7.16 -3.96 -8.12
CA THR A 264 -6.63 -3.11 -9.20
C THR A 264 -7.14 -3.51 -10.59
N ARG A 265 -7.33 -4.81 -10.87
CA ARG A 265 -7.89 -5.29 -12.16
C ARG A 265 -9.34 -4.86 -12.38
N SER A 266 -10.08 -4.62 -11.30
CA SER A 266 -11.49 -4.25 -11.32
C SER A 266 -11.71 -2.78 -11.02
N SER A 267 -10.70 -1.91 -11.15
CA SER A 267 -10.82 -0.48 -10.85
C SER A 267 -11.99 0.18 -11.58
N LYS A 268 -12.19 -0.08 -12.89
CA LYS A 268 -13.32 0.44 -13.68
C LYS A 268 -14.70 0.06 -13.15
N LYS A 269 -14.78 -0.99 -12.35
CA LYS A 269 -16.03 -1.49 -11.78
C LYS A 269 -16.31 -0.89 -10.39
N TYR A 270 -15.26 -0.61 -9.62
CA TYR A 270 -15.40 -0.33 -8.19
C TYR A 270 -15.02 1.09 -7.78
N VAL A 271 -14.22 1.81 -8.57
CA VAL A 271 -13.91 3.22 -8.30
C VAL A 271 -15.16 4.05 -8.61
N LYS A 272 -15.41 5.06 -7.78
CA LYS A 272 -16.58 5.94 -7.84
C LYS A 272 -16.15 7.39 -7.56
N ASP A 273 -17.05 8.34 -7.76
CA ASP A 273 -16.75 9.76 -7.59
C ASP A 273 -16.37 10.12 -6.15
N ASP A 274 -16.93 9.47 -5.14
CA ASP A 274 -16.72 9.70 -3.71
C ASP A 274 -15.81 8.65 -3.05
N TYR A 275 -15.07 7.90 -3.87
CA TYR A 275 -14.13 6.88 -3.42
C TYR A 275 -13.06 7.40 -2.48
N ALA A 276 -12.68 6.61 -1.49
CA ALA A 276 -11.66 7.00 -0.52
C ALA A 276 -10.35 7.38 -1.22
N PRO A 277 -9.63 8.43 -0.76
CA PRO A 277 -8.30 8.76 -1.25
C PRO A 277 -7.40 7.52 -1.30
N THR A 278 -6.78 7.27 -2.45
CA THR A 278 -6.16 5.97 -2.70
C THR A 278 -4.80 6.09 -3.39
N ILE A 279 -3.86 5.28 -2.96
CA ILE A 279 -2.62 4.98 -3.68
C ILE A 279 -2.81 3.69 -4.48
N THR A 280 -2.42 3.70 -5.75
CA THR A 280 -2.26 2.46 -6.51
C THR A 280 -0.81 2.27 -6.95
N ALA A 281 -0.30 1.03 -6.89
CA ALA A 281 1.06 0.72 -7.31
C ALA A 281 1.11 -0.54 -8.18
N VAL A 282 2.02 -0.54 -9.16
CA VAL A 282 2.23 -1.67 -10.07
C VAL A 282 3.67 -1.74 -10.56
N GLY A 283 4.25 -2.95 -10.58
CA GLY A 283 5.54 -3.21 -11.19
C GLY A 283 5.43 -3.53 -12.67
N LYS A 284 6.34 -2.97 -13.49
CA LYS A 284 6.40 -3.25 -14.94
C LYS A 284 6.67 -4.71 -15.25
N SER A 285 7.51 -5.36 -14.43
CA SER A 285 7.89 -6.76 -14.59
C SER A 285 7.02 -7.71 -13.76
N ASP A 286 5.78 -7.31 -13.44
CA ASP A 286 4.86 -8.13 -12.67
C ASP A 286 4.50 -9.42 -13.43
N GLN A 287 4.87 -10.56 -12.87
CA GLN A 287 4.70 -11.88 -13.52
C GLN A 287 3.24 -12.30 -13.67
N TYR A 288 2.31 -11.65 -12.97
CA TYR A 288 0.89 -11.93 -13.09
C TYR A 288 0.20 -11.02 -14.10
N LYS A 289 0.92 -10.15 -14.81
CA LYS A 289 0.37 -9.21 -15.81
C LYS A 289 -0.55 -8.16 -15.19
N HIS A 290 -0.24 -7.67 -13.99
CA HIS A 290 -0.94 -6.51 -13.44
C HIS A 290 -0.58 -5.21 -14.15
N TRP A 291 0.61 -5.12 -14.77
CA TRP A 291 1.00 -3.98 -15.59
C TRP A 291 0.04 -3.75 -16.77
N ASP A 292 -0.42 -4.82 -17.42
CA ASP A 292 -1.37 -4.75 -18.55
C ASP A 292 -2.71 -4.12 -18.14
N ALA A 293 -3.09 -4.24 -16.87
CA ALA A 293 -4.30 -3.61 -16.33
C ALA A 293 -4.10 -2.13 -15.94
N TRP A 294 -2.85 -1.65 -15.87
CA TRP A 294 -2.53 -0.30 -15.41
C TRP A 294 -3.24 0.82 -16.18
N PRO A 295 -3.35 0.79 -17.52
CA PRO A 295 -4.10 1.82 -18.25
C PRO A 295 -5.56 1.95 -17.76
N ASN A 296 -6.22 0.83 -17.43
CA ASN A 296 -7.58 0.84 -16.88
C ASN A 296 -7.64 1.41 -15.46
N VAL A 297 -6.59 1.21 -14.65
CA VAL A 297 -6.48 1.85 -13.33
C VAL A 297 -6.35 3.36 -13.49
N VAL A 298 -5.45 3.82 -14.35
CA VAL A 298 -5.24 5.26 -14.62
C VAL A 298 -6.53 5.90 -15.14
N GLU A 299 -7.22 5.23 -16.05
CA GLU A 299 -8.50 5.70 -16.60
C GLU A 299 -9.57 5.85 -15.51
N ALA A 300 -9.81 4.79 -14.73
CA ALA A 300 -10.81 4.81 -13.65
C ALA A 300 -10.53 5.93 -12.63
N TYR A 301 -9.31 6.01 -12.10
CA TYR A 301 -9.01 6.99 -11.05
C TYR A 301 -8.84 8.41 -11.60
N SER A 302 -8.16 8.61 -12.74
CA SER A 302 -7.76 9.96 -13.16
C SER A 302 -8.63 10.58 -14.25
N LYS A 303 -9.31 9.78 -15.08
CA LYS A 303 -10.11 10.29 -16.19
C LYS A 303 -11.60 10.22 -15.86
N ASP A 304 -12.06 9.08 -15.38
CA ASP A 304 -13.49 8.81 -15.21
C ASP A 304 -14.03 9.51 -13.95
N HIS A 305 -13.28 9.46 -12.84
CA HIS A 305 -13.75 9.92 -11.53
C HIS A 305 -13.00 11.13 -10.96
N ASP A 306 -11.93 11.60 -11.64
CA ASP A 306 -10.99 12.61 -11.13
C ASP A 306 -10.67 12.42 -9.63
N ALA A 307 -10.45 11.17 -9.23
CA ALA A 307 -10.32 10.77 -7.84
C ALA A 307 -9.03 11.33 -7.23
N ASN A 308 -9.07 11.53 -5.92
CA ASN A 308 -7.89 11.88 -5.14
C ASN A 308 -6.95 10.67 -5.05
N TRP A 309 -5.99 10.64 -5.97
CA TRP A 309 -5.27 9.42 -6.32
C TRP A 309 -3.79 9.66 -6.57
N LEU A 310 -2.96 8.78 -6.00
CA LEU A 310 -1.54 8.66 -6.31
C LEU A 310 -1.27 7.33 -7.02
N GLY A 311 -0.86 7.41 -8.29
CA GLY A 311 -0.34 6.27 -9.04
C GLY A 311 1.18 6.14 -8.92
N ILE A 312 1.66 4.94 -8.59
CA ILE A 312 3.09 4.61 -8.46
C ILE A 312 3.44 3.48 -9.45
N PRO A 313 3.72 3.80 -10.73
CA PRO A 313 4.29 2.84 -11.66
C PRO A 313 5.77 2.60 -11.34
N MET A 314 6.15 1.34 -11.17
CA MET A 314 7.51 0.93 -10.82
C MET A 314 8.16 0.22 -11.99
N LEU A 315 8.99 0.95 -12.75
CA LEU A 315 9.67 0.40 -13.92
C LEU A 315 10.79 -0.59 -13.55
N ASP A 316 11.30 -0.51 -12.33
CA ASP A 316 12.39 -1.29 -11.74
C ASP A 316 11.93 -2.54 -10.97
N ARG A 317 10.62 -2.79 -10.87
CA ARG A 317 10.06 -3.85 -10.00
C ARG A 317 9.08 -4.76 -10.75
N GLY A 318 8.94 -5.99 -10.24
CA GLY A 318 7.84 -6.90 -10.54
C GLY A 318 6.77 -6.89 -9.46
N HIS A 319 6.32 -8.07 -9.02
CA HIS A 319 5.29 -8.22 -7.98
C HIS A 319 5.82 -7.96 -6.57
N HIS A 320 6.20 -6.72 -6.28
CA HIS A 320 6.75 -6.30 -4.99
C HIS A 320 6.08 -5.04 -4.47
N MET A 321 6.17 -4.80 -3.15
CA MET A 321 5.72 -3.56 -2.52
C MET A 321 6.45 -2.34 -3.09
N ALA A 322 5.76 -1.19 -3.13
CA ALA A 322 6.31 0.07 -3.62
C ALA A 322 7.37 0.66 -2.70
N THR A 323 8.57 0.10 -2.78
CA THR A 323 9.71 0.43 -1.93
C THR A 323 10.87 0.98 -2.76
N GLY A 324 11.69 1.81 -2.13
CA GLY A 324 12.83 2.47 -2.74
C GLY A 324 12.49 3.77 -3.48
N PHE A 325 13.44 4.19 -4.31
CA PHE A 325 13.41 5.48 -4.99
C PHE A 325 12.63 5.43 -6.31
N GLN A 326 11.81 6.45 -6.59
CA GLN A 326 11.18 6.67 -7.89
C GLN A 326 12.06 7.61 -8.72
N PRO A 327 12.85 7.11 -9.68
CA PRO A 327 13.85 7.92 -10.39
C PRO A 327 13.24 9.07 -11.20
N ASP A 328 12.11 8.83 -11.86
CA ASP A 328 11.48 9.82 -12.75
C ASP A 328 10.87 11.01 -11.99
N MET A 329 10.57 10.81 -10.70
CA MET A 329 9.81 11.76 -9.87
C MET A 329 10.58 12.26 -8.66
N GLY A 330 11.77 11.70 -8.37
CA GLY A 330 12.68 12.20 -7.35
C GLY A 330 12.26 11.95 -5.90
N TYR A 331 11.37 10.99 -5.63
CA TYR A 331 10.88 10.73 -4.27
C TYR A 331 11.17 9.30 -3.78
N ILE A 332 11.17 9.13 -2.45
CA ILE A 332 11.21 7.81 -1.79
C ILE A 332 9.76 7.32 -1.62
N ARG A 333 9.44 6.16 -2.18
CA ARG A 333 8.06 5.65 -2.26
C ARG A 333 7.45 5.44 -0.88
N GLU A 334 8.23 4.99 0.08
CA GLU A 334 7.84 4.80 1.48
C GLU A 334 7.41 6.10 2.16
N GLU A 335 8.18 7.16 1.96
CA GLU A 335 7.87 8.48 2.52
C GLU A 335 6.61 9.06 1.89
N VAL A 336 6.42 8.87 0.58
CA VAL A 336 5.23 9.38 -0.10
C VAL A 336 3.97 8.63 0.36
N VAL A 337 4.05 7.31 0.57
CA VAL A 337 2.93 6.54 1.15
C VAL A 337 2.61 7.03 2.56
N GLU A 338 3.62 7.26 3.39
CA GLU A 338 3.48 7.77 4.75
C GLU A 338 2.84 9.18 4.78
N LYS A 339 3.36 10.11 3.96
CA LYS A 339 2.80 11.46 3.79
C LYS A 339 1.36 11.46 3.30
N PHE A 340 1.04 10.58 2.35
CA PHE A 340 -0.31 10.45 1.82
C PHE A 340 -1.27 9.99 2.92
N PHE A 341 -0.97 8.88 3.60
CA PHE A 341 -1.81 8.32 4.66
C PHE A 341 -1.97 9.26 5.86
N SER A 342 -0.86 9.86 6.34
CA SER A 342 -0.91 10.76 7.50
C SER A 342 -1.80 11.98 7.24
N SER A 343 -1.92 12.45 6.00
CA SER A 343 -2.81 13.57 5.66
C SER A 343 -4.30 13.24 5.84
N TYR A 344 -4.67 11.95 5.87
CA TYR A 344 -6.06 11.50 6.07
C TYR A 344 -6.30 10.88 7.44
N LEU A 345 -5.27 10.37 8.09
CA LEU A 345 -5.35 9.76 9.42
C LEU A 345 -4.97 10.71 10.55
N GLU A 346 -4.31 11.82 10.23
CA GLU A 346 -3.96 12.91 11.14
C GLU A 346 -4.28 14.25 10.45
N PRO A 347 -5.56 14.56 10.21
CA PRO A 347 -5.93 15.63 9.28
C PRO A 347 -5.69 17.05 9.82
N ASP A 348 -5.15 17.19 11.03
CA ASP A 348 -4.69 18.45 11.62
C ASP A 348 -3.22 18.77 11.30
N LEU A 349 -2.51 17.86 10.63
CA LEU A 349 -1.14 18.11 10.19
C LEU A 349 -1.09 19.13 9.03
N PRO A 350 0.00 19.91 8.91
CA PRO A 350 0.27 20.71 7.73
C PRO A 350 0.20 19.86 6.44
N PRO A 351 -0.32 20.41 5.33
CA PRO A 351 -0.39 19.70 4.05
C PRO A 351 0.95 19.13 3.63
N ASN A 352 0.98 17.84 3.26
CA ASN A 352 2.17 17.23 2.69
C ASN A 352 2.22 17.44 1.18
N ILE A 353 3.39 17.81 0.66
CA ILE A 353 3.71 17.72 -0.77
C ILE A 353 4.27 16.33 -1.04
N LEU A 354 3.61 15.59 -1.93
CA LEU A 354 4.02 14.25 -2.34
C LEU A 354 5.22 14.33 -3.28
N TYR A 355 5.14 15.20 -4.29
CA TYR A 355 6.25 15.50 -5.19
C TYR A 355 6.03 16.81 -5.96
N VAL A 356 7.12 17.33 -6.52
CA VAL A 356 7.13 18.40 -7.50
C VAL A 356 7.91 17.94 -8.73
N THR A 357 7.37 18.15 -9.93
CA THR A 357 8.08 17.90 -11.20
C THR A 357 8.16 19.19 -12.03
N PRO A 358 9.13 19.34 -12.96
CA PRO A 358 10.13 18.37 -13.41
C PRO A 358 11.15 18.00 -12.34
N TYR A 359 11.68 16.78 -12.38
CA TYR A 359 12.81 16.36 -11.55
C TYR A 359 13.98 16.00 -12.46
N ASN A 360 15.13 16.66 -12.27
CA ASN A 360 16.29 16.45 -13.14
C ASN A 360 17.03 15.12 -12.92
N GLY A 361 16.60 14.26 -12.00
CA GLY A 361 17.41 13.10 -11.62
C GLY A 361 18.44 13.47 -10.54
N ARG A 362 19.19 12.49 -10.04
CA ARG A 362 20.18 12.75 -8.99
C ARG A 362 21.42 13.47 -9.52
N ASN A 363 21.75 13.26 -10.79
CA ASN A 363 22.91 13.80 -11.49
C ASN A 363 22.52 14.62 -12.72
N ASN A 364 21.33 15.23 -12.73
CA ASN A 364 20.78 15.93 -13.88
C ASN A 364 20.60 15.05 -15.14
N GLU A 365 20.44 13.73 -14.97
CA GLU A 365 20.23 12.80 -16.09
C GLU A 365 18.88 12.96 -16.81
N ASN A 366 17.86 13.49 -16.15
CA ASN A 366 16.55 13.66 -16.76
C ASN A 366 16.52 14.93 -17.61
N VAL A 367 16.21 14.73 -18.89
CA VAL A 367 16.01 15.81 -19.86
C VAL A 367 14.65 16.44 -19.61
N VAL A 368 14.65 17.73 -19.28
CA VAL A 368 13.44 18.53 -19.07
C VAL A 368 13.20 19.39 -20.29
N ALA A 369 12.03 19.24 -20.93
CA ALA A 369 11.69 20.01 -22.12
C ALA A 369 11.25 21.44 -21.76
N PRO A 370 11.49 22.45 -22.62
CA PRO A 370 11.05 23.83 -22.40
C PRO A 370 9.53 24.03 -22.28
N ASP A 371 8.72 23.10 -22.77
CA ASP A 371 7.26 23.13 -22.68
C ASP A 371 6.72 22.20 -21.58
N GLN A 372 7.61 21.52 -20.84
CA GLN A 372 7.19 20.59 -19.79
C GLN A 372 6.49 21.35 -18.66
N PRO A 373 5.27 20.94 -18.27
CA PRO A 373 4.57 21.59 -17.18
C PRO A 373 5.25 21.32 -15.83
N VAL A 374 5.12 22.29 -14.93
CA VAL A 374 5.43 22.10 -13.51
C VAL A 374 4.22 21.45 -12.85
N ILE A 375 4.44 20.38 -12.09
CA ILE A 375 3.37 19.67 -11.38
C ILE A 375 3.68 19.69 -9.90
N ILE A 376 2.67 20.03 -9.09
CA ILE A 376 2.73 19.92 -7.64
C ILE A 376 1.58 19.03 -7.22
N HIS A 377 1.91 17.94 -6.53
CA HIS A 377 0.92 17.01 -6.02
C HIS A 377 0.92 17.06 -4.49
N PHE A 378 -0.18 17.56 -3.92
CA PHE A 378 -0.41 17.55 -2.49
C PHE A 378 -1.10 16.26 -2.07
N ALA A 379 -0.88 15.85 -0.82
CA ALA A 379 -1.58 14.72 -0.23
C ALA A 379 -3.06 15.07 0.02
N PRO A 380 -3.42 16.10 0.82
CA PRO A 380 -4.81 16.49 1.04
C PRO A 380 -5.34 17.40 -0.07
N GLN A 381 -6.66 17.62 -0.07
CA GLN A 381 -7.31 18.65 -0.88
C GLN A 381 -6.88 20.05 -0.43
N MET A 382 -6.61 20.92 -1.41
CA MET A 382 -6.05 22.25 -1.17
C MET A 382 -7.05 23.35 -1.48
N ASP A 383 -6.95 24.46 -0.76
CA ASP A 383 -7.63 25.69 -1.12
C ASP A 383 -6.99 26.26 -2.38
N VAL A 384 -7.67 26.10 -3.52
CA VAL A 384 -7.15 26.45 -4.85
C VAL A 384 -6.66 27.90 -4.95
N PRO A 385 -7.38 28.92 -4.43
CA PRO A 385 -6.89 30.29 -4.42
C PRO A 385 -5.55 30.42 -3.68
N SER A 386 -5.41 29.87 -2.47
CA SER A 386 -4.16 29.97 -1.71
C SER A 386 -2.96 29.39 -2.46
N VAL A 387 -3.16 28.28 -3.20
CA VAL A 387 -2.09 27.67 -4.01
C VAL A 387 -1.71 28.60 -5.16
N LYS A 388 -2.69 29.09 -5.92
CA LYS A 388 -2.41 29.94 -7.11
C LYS A 388 -1.78 31.29 -6.74
N GLU A 389 -2.10 31.84 -5.57
CA GLU A 389 -1.56 33.11 -5.09
C GLU A 389 -0.17 32.97 -4.44
N SER A 390 0.11 31.82 -3.81
CA SER A 390 1.32 31.63 -3.01
C SER A 390 2.37 30.71 -3.65
N VAL A 391 2.08 30.13 -4.82
CA VAL A 391 3.05 29.33 -5.58
C VAL A 391 3.58 30.11 -6.77
N MET A 392 4.90 30.22 -6.85
CA MET A 392 5.60 30.91 -7.94
C MET A 392 6.60 29.98 -8.62
N VAL A 393 6.75 30.13 -9.93
CA VAL A 393 7.88 29.56 -10.68
C VAL A 393 8.78 30.73 -11.07
N VAL A 394 10.06 30.69 -10.70
CA VAL A 394 11.00 31.80 -10.92
C VAL A 394 12.24 31.34 -11.67
N SER A 395 12.77 32.21 -12.53
CA SER A 395 14.11 32.08 -13.10
C SER A 395 15.15 32.29 -12.00
N GLN A 396 16.09 31.35 -11.82
CA GLN A 396 17.17 31.52 -10.85
C GLN A 396 18.21 32.54 -11.32
N GLN A 397 18.34 32.76 -12.63
CA GLN A 397 19.27 33.74 -13.19
C GLN A 397 18.76 35.17 -13.04
N THR A 398 17.48 35.42 -13.36
CA THR A 398 16.92 36.78 -13.42
C THR A 398 16.06 37.13 -12.20
N GLY A 399 15.62 36.13 -11.44
CA GLY A 399 14.64 36.31 -10.36
C GLY A 399 13.21 36.57 -10.84
N GLU A 400 12.99 36.63 -12.16
CA GLU A 400 11.69 36.92 -12.75
C GLU A 400 10.72 35.75 -12.54
N VAL A 401 9.45 36.08 -12.26
CA VAL A 401 8.36 35.12 -12.21
C VAL A 401 8.02 34.69 -13.63
N ILE A 402 7.96 33.38 -13.84
CA ILE A 402 7.60 32.77 -15.10
C ILE A 402 6.08 32.87 -15.29
N GLU A 403 5.66 33.50 -16.38
CA GLU A 403 4.24 33.54 -16.77
C GLU A 403 3.74 32.16 -17.21
N GLY A 404 2.50 31.83 -16.85
CA GLY A 404 1.85 30.60 -17.25
C GLY A 404 0.40 30.51 -16.78
N SER A 405 -0.18 29.31 -16.87
CA SER A 405 -1.56 29.04 -16.48
C SER A 405 -1.67 27.78 -15.61
N TRP A 406 -2.63 27.79 -14.70
CA TRP A 406 -2.86 26.68 -13.77
C TRP A 406 -4.08 25.84 -14.17
N LYS A 407 -3.90 24.53 -14.24
CA LYS A 407 -4.97 23.53 -14.28
C LYS A 407 -4.95 22.71 -12.99
N VAL A 408 -6.13 22.47 -12.42
CA VAL A 408 -6.30 21.69 -11.19
C VAL A 408 -7.04 20.39 -11.52
N LYS A 409 -6.65 19.30 -10.87
CA LYS A 409 -7.22 17.95 -11.02
C LYS A 409 -7.21 17.20 -9.68
N ARG A 410 -7.82 16.02 -9.68
CA ARG A 410 -7.85 15.04 -8.60
C ARG A 410 -8.50 15.58 -7.33
N LYS A 411 -9.59 16.33 -7.51
CA LYS A 411 -10.27 17.06 -6.43
C LYS A 411 -9.32 17.98 -5.66
N ASP A 412 -8.67 18.90 -6.38
CA ASP A 412 -7.82 19.94 -5.80
C ASP A 412 -6.56 19.46 -5.07
N THR A 413 -6.03 18.30 -5.45
CA THR A 413 -4.72 17.82 -4.97
C THR A 413 -3.60 17.94 -6.01
N TYR A 414 -3.96 18.06 -7.29
CA TYR A 414 -3.02 17.96 -8.41
C TYR A 414 -2.99 19.24 -9.24
N PHE A 415 -1.93 20.03 -9.07
CA PHE A 415 -1.77 21.34 -9.70
C PHE A 415 -0.76 21.27 -10.83
N ILE A 416 -1.18 21.69 -12.03
CA ILE A 416 -0.38 21.68 -13.25
C ILE A 416 -0.21 23.13 -13.71
N PHE A 417 1.01 23.64 -13.65
CA PHE A 417 1.39 24.92 -14.21
C PHE A 417 1.99 24.71 -15.60
N THR A 418 1.31 25.23 -16.62
CA THR A 418 1.80 25.25 -17.99
C THR A 418 2.46 26.60 -18.25
N PRO A 419 3.79 26.65 -18.46
CA PRO A 419 4.48 27.90 -18.78
C PRO A 419 3.99 28.45 -20.12
N LYS A 420 3.95 29.77 -20.26
CA LYS A 420 3.74 30.41 -21.57
C LYS A 420 4.88 30.01 -22.51
N ALA A 421 4.54 29.81 -23.79
CA ALA A 421 5.51 29.36 -24.79
C ALA A 421 6.73 30.29 -24.83
N GLY A 422 7.92 29.70 -24.73
CA GLY A 422 9.20 30.43 -24.75
C GLY A 422 9.61 31.11 -23.45
N SER A 423 8.82 31.01 -22.37
CA SER A 423 9.20 31.55 -21.05
C SER A 423 10.35 30.74 -20.42
N PHE A 424 10.34 29.44 -20.62
CA PHE A 424 11.44 28.56 -20.30
C PHE A 424 12.50 28.62 -21.40
N LYS A 425 13.66 29.19 -21.08
CA LYS A 425 14.87 29.24 -21.89
C LYS A 425 15.67 27.93 -21.79
N HIS A 426 16.25 27.52 -22.91
CA HIS A 426 17.24 26.44 -22.96
C HIS A 426 18.41 26.73 -22.02
N GLN A 427 18.89 25.69 -21.31
CA GLN A 427 19.94 25.82 -20.30
C GLN A 427 19.57 26.75 -19.13
N GLY A 428 18.28 27.08 -18.97
CA GLY A 428 17.78 27.85 -17.85
C GLY A 428 17.70 27.03 -16.56
N HIS A 429 17.77 27.72 -15.42
CA HIS A 429 17.64 27.15 -14.09
C HIS A 429 16.43 27.81 -13.42
N TYR A 430 15.52 27.00 -12.88
CA TYR A 430 14.25 27.46 -12.37
C TYR A 430 14.01 26.93 -10.98
N LYS A 431 13.21 27.68 -10.22
CA LYS A 431 12.81 27.32 -8.87
C LYS A 431 11.31 27.47 -8.72
N VAL A 432 10.66 26.43 -8.22
CA VAL A 432 9.28 26.46 -7.73
C VAL A 432 9.33 26.83 -6.26
N ILE A 433 8.68 27.92 -5.88
CA ILE A 433 8.55 28.39 -4.50
C ILE A 433 7.09 28.17 -4.08
N ILE A 434 6.88 27.35 -3.05
CA ILE A 434 5.57 27.06 -2.48
C ILE A 434 5.50 27.78 -1.13
N GLY A 435 4.73 28.87 -1.08
CA GLY A 435 4.64 29.73 0.09
C GLY A 435 4.06 29.03 1.33
N SER A 436 4.44 29.49 2.51
CA SER A 436 3.97 28.94 3.80
C SER A 436 2.46 29.09 4.03
N ASN A 437 1.81 30.01 3.32
CA ASN A 437 0.39 30.34 3.45
C ASN A 437 -0.52 29.48 2.56
N VAL A 438 0.05 28.64 1.69
CA VAL A 438 -0.70 27.59 1.00
C VAL A 438 -1.41 26.74 2.05
N LYS A 439 -2.72 26.50 1.91
CA LYS A 439 -3.52 25.84 2.95
C LYS A 439 -4.42 24.74 2.37
N SER A 440 -4.73 23.73 3.19
CA SER A 440 -5.74 22.74 2.84
C SER A 440 -7.14 23.36 2.78
N THR A 441 -8.12 22.63 2.25
CA THR A 441 -9.55 23.02 2.33
C THR A 441 -10.07 23.09 3.77
N ARG A 442 -9.34 22.53 4.75
CA ARG A 442 -9.59 22.69 6.19
C ARG A 442 -8.98 23.96 6.79
N GLY A 443 -8.29 24.77 5.98
CA GLY A 443 -7.65 26.01 6.42
C GLY A 443 -6.30 25.81 7.12
N ILE A 444 -5.72 24.61 7.09
CA ILE A 444 -4.43 24.33 7.74
C ILE A 444 -3.30 24.75 6.79
N PRO A 445 -2.42 25.70 7.19
CA PRO A 445 -1.34 26.17 6.35
C PRO A 445 -0.19 25.17 6.24
N LEU A 446 0.59 25.26 5.16
CA LEU A 446 1.84 24.52 4.96
C LEU A 446 2.87 24.84 6.05
N GLY A 447 2.82 26.06 6.59
CA GLY A 447 3.59 26.51 7.76
C GLY A 447 5.06 26.83 7.48
N LYS A 448 5.63 26.31 6.39
CA LYS A 448 6.99 26.62 5.93
C LYS A 448 7.04 26.75 4.42
N VAL A 449 7.89 27.65 3.92
CA VAL A 449 8.18 27.72 2.48
C VAL A 449 8.86 26.43 2.05
N GLN A 450 8.48 25.91 0.89
CA GLN A 450 9.13 24.77 0.25
C GLN A 450 9.65 25.20 -1.12
N GLU A 451 10.87 24.78 -1.44
CA GLU A 451 11.51 25.13 -2.70
C GLU A 451 11.88 23.86 -3.48
N HIS A 452 11.67 23.89 -4.78
CA HIS A 452 12.06 22.81 -5.69
C HIS A 452 12.79 23.41 -6.89
N VAL A 453 14.00 22.96 -7.15
CA VAL A 453 14.85 23.48 -8.23
C VAL A 453 14.89 22.48 -9.37
N PHE A 454 14.83 22.98 -10.59
CA PHE A 454 15.04 22.19 -11.79
C PHE A 454 15.75 22.99 -12.88
N SER A 455 16.33 22.30 -13.85
CA SER A 455 17.09 22.86 -14.96
C SER A 455 16.57 22.33 -16.28
N ILE A 456 16.67 23.12 -17.33
CA ILE A 456 16.29 22.72 -18.68
C ILE A 456 17.57 22.36 -19.41
N SER A 457 17.82 21.07 -19.62
CA SER A 457 19.02 20.62 -20.31
C SER A 457 18.97 20.92 -21.82
N ARG A 458 20.12 20.86 -22.50
CA ARG A 458 20.13 20.80 -23.96
C ARG A 458 19.34 19.57 -24.41
N GLU A 459 18.73 19.66 -25.60
CA GLU A 459 18.19 18.48 -26.27
C GLU A 459 19.23 17.36 -26.18
N HIS A 460 18.80 16.21 -25.67
CA HIS A 460 19.60 15.02 -25.75
C HIS A 460 19.66 14.65 -27.22
N THR A 461 20.69 15.12 -27.92
CA THR A 461 21.04 14.55 -29.22
C THR A 461 21.36 13.10 -28.91
N PRO A 462 20.54 12.12 -29.36
CA PRO A 462 20.84 10.73 -29.12
C PRO A 462 22.25 10.49 -29.64
N GLN A 463 23.17 10.02 -28.80
CA GLN A 463 24.44 9.54 -29.35
C GLN A 463 24.11 8.35 -30.27
N PRO A 464 24.64 8.35 -31.50
CA PRO A 464 24.30 7.37 -32.52
C PRO A 464 24.59 5.93 -32.11
#